data_AF-A0A960SLC8-F1
#
_entry.id   AF-A0A960SLC8-F1
#
_cell.length_a   1.000
_cell.length_b   1.000
_cell.length_c   1.000
_cell.angle_alpha   90.00
_cell.angle_beta   90.00
_cell.angle_gamma   90.00
#
_symmetry.space_group_name_H-M   'P 1'
#
loop_
_entity.id
_entity.type
_entity.pdbx_description
1 polymer ?
#
loop_
_entity_poly.entity_id
_entity_poly.type
_entity_poly.pdbx_seq_one_letter_code
_entity_poly.pdbx_strand_id
1 'polypeptide(L)'
;MLMTVMRHLARRALRSAGWGRSRLRVTVATGLVAAACLVGGNTRAAPWLTFQGNAGPGRGRNIVLISGDEEYRSEEAMPMLGQLLAVRHGFNCTVLFAINRATGEIDPNTTDNIPGLHLLADADLMVVFTRFRDLPDDQMDAVDAYLDSGRPVVGIRPSVVAFRNRPGSRHFRYSSDNRTGDFAGGFGQQVLGATWISHHGAHGKESTRG
;
A
#
# COMPACT_ATOMS: atom_id res chain seq x y z
N MET A 1 34.11 -14.88 -40.45
CA MET A 1 34.68 -14.87 -41.81
C MET A 1 33.64 -14.31 -42.76
N LEU A 2 33.91 -13.12 -43.30
CA LEU A 2 33.20 -12.45 -44.40
C LEU A 2 31.71 -12.15 -44.16
N MET A 3 31.27 -10.93 -43.79
CA MET A 3 31.53 -9.65 -44.46
C MET A 3 31.40 -9.75 -46.00
N THR A 4 30.38 -9.06 -46.52
CA THR A 4 30.41 -8.42 -47.84
C THR A 4 30.23 -9.34 -49.04
N VAL A 5 29.01 -9.50 -49.57
CA VAL A 5 28.62 -9.17 -50.97
C VAL A 5 27.09 -9.22 -51.10
N MET A 6 26.38 -8.16 -50.68
CA MET A 6 25.03 -7.83 -51.21
C MET A 6 25.01 -6.42 -51.80
N ARG A 7 26.12 -6.06 -52.45
CA ARG A 7 26.08 -5.08 -53.55
C ARG A 7 25.47 -5.79 -54.75
N HIS A 8 24.16 -5.73 -54.94
CA HIS A 8 23.48 -5.75 -56.26
C HIS A 8 21.95 -5.76 -56.07
N LEU A 9 21.44 -4.71 -55.43
CA LEU A 9 20.09 -4.24 -55.75
C LEU A 9 20.15 -3.51 -57.09
N ALA A 10 19.01 -3.53 -57.78
CA ALA A 10 18.58 -2.48 -58.70
C ALA A 10 19.28 -2.43 -60.08
N ARG A 11 18.98 -3.42 -60.92
CA ARG A 11 18.94 -3.21 -62.38
C ARG A 11 17.74 -3.93 -63.00
N ARG A 12 16.52 -3.44 -62.75
CA ARG A 12 15.34 -3.63 -63.62
C ARG A 12 14.09 -3.02 -62.98
N ALA A 13 14.04 -1.70 -62.99
CA ALA A 13 12.79 -0.94 -63.06
C ALA A 13 13.20 0.51 -63.27
N LEU A 14 12.39 1.26 -64.02
CA LEU A 14 12.52 2.70 -64.29
C LEU A 14 13.38 3.04 -65.52
N ARG A 15 12.83 2.68 -66.69
CA ARG A 15 12.85 3.58 -67.85
C ARG A 15 11.44 4.19 -67.99
N SER A 16 11.39 5.50 -68.08
CA SER A 16 10.45 6.35 -68.85
C SER A 16 9.88 7.54 -68.05
N ALA A 17 9.87 8.70 -68.73
CA ALA A 17 9.33 10.01 -68.38
C ALA A 17 10.02 10.75 -67.23
N GLY A 18 10.48 12.00 -67.32
CA GLY A 18 10.20 13.07 -68.28
C GLY A 18 9.87 14.35 -67.48
N TRP A 19 10.71 15.38 -67.61
CA TRP A 19 10.49 16.79 -67.22
C TRP A 19 10.57 17.22 -65.75
N GLY A 20 11.38 18.28 -65.49
CA GLY A 20 11.22 19.17 -64.34
C GLY A 20 12.53 19.56 -63.64
N ARG A 21 13.28 20.53 -64.18
CA ARG A 21 14.36 21.19 -63.42
C ARG A 21 13.76 22.16 -62.41
N SER A 22 13.41 21.69 -61.23
CA SER A 22 13.16 22.54 -60.06
C SER A 22 14.33 22.40 -59.08
N ARG A 23 15.04 23.52 -58.85
CA ARG A 23 16.09 23.61 -57.83
C ARG A 23 15.44 23.43 -56.45
N LEU A 24 15.54 22.22 -55.89
CA LEU A 24 15.12 21.96 -54.51
C LEU A 24 16.14 22.63 -53.58
N ARG A 25 15.76 23.74 -52.96
CA ARG A 25 16.48 24.29 -51.81
C ARG A 25 16.27 23.33 -50.65
N VAL A 26 17.28 22.51 -50.36
CA VAL A 26 17.35 21.73 -49.11
C VAL A 26 17.57 22.73 -47.98
N THR A 27 16.49 23.10 -47.31
CA THR A 27 16.57 23.86 -46.06
C THR A 27 16.75 22.81 -44.97
N VAL A 28 17.97 22.67 -44.46
CA VAL A 28 18.25 21.83 -43.29
C VAL A 28 17.59 22.52 -42.10
N ALA A 29 16.40 22.06 -41.71
CA ALA A 29 15.80 22.44 -40.45
C ALA A 29 16.55 21.68 -39.35
N THR A 30 17.50 22.35 -38.71
CA THR A 30 18.11 21.92 -37.45
C THR A 30 17.02 21.96 -36.37
N GLY A 31 16.27 20.86 -36.25
CA GLY A 31 15.37 20.63 -35.13
C GLY A 31 16.20 20.47 -33.86
N LEU A 32 16.13 21.48 -32.99
CA LEU A 32 16.70 21.45 -31.66
C LEU A 32 15.95 20.36 -30.85
N VAL A 33 16.52 19.17 -30.75
CA VAL A 33 16.05 18.17 -29.78
C VAL A 33 16.48 18.68 -28.40
N ALA A 34 15.58 19.41 -27.74
CA ALA A 34 15.74 19.76 -26.34
C ALA A 34 15.70 18.45 -25.55
N ALA A 35 16.89 17.97 -25.16
CA ALA A 35 17.02 16.95 -24.14
C ALA A 35 16.43 17.52 -22.84
N ALA A 36 15.18 17.17 -22.56
CA ALA A 36 14.55 17.48 -21.29
C ALA A 36 15.40 16.81 -20.20
N CYS A 37 16.13 17.63 -19.46
CA CYS A 37 16.88 17.20 -18.29
C CYS A 37 15.93 16.42 -17.38
N LEU A 38 16.29 15.15 -17.11
CA LEU A 38 15.71 14.38 -16.02
C LEU A 38 15.96 15.17 -14.74
N VAL A 39 14.96 15.92 -14.28
CA VAL A 39 14.92 16.37 -12.90
C VAL A 39 14.71 15.11 -12.08
N GLY A 40 15.82 14.52 -11.64
CA GLY A 40 15.83 13.48 -10.62
C GLY A 40 15.37 14.08 -9.30
N GLY A 41 14.07 14.32 -9.17
CA GLY A 41 13.47 14.53 -7.86
C GLY A 41 13.65 13.26 -7.06
N ASN A 42 14.20 13.37 -5.86
CA ASN A 42 14.11 12.32 -4.85
C ASN A 42 12.64 12.15 -4.46
N THR A 43 11.82 11.54 -5.32
CA THR A 43 10.51 11.03 -4.92
C THR A 43 10.79 9.82 -4.05
N ARG A 44 10.91 10.05 -2.73
CA ARG A 44 10.93 8.96 -1.75
C ARG A 44 9.66 8.15 -2.00
N ALA A 45 9.82 6.88 -2.32
CA ALA A 45 8.68 5.99 -2.50
C ALA A 45 7.81 6.06 -1.25
N ALA A 46 6.48 6.07 -1.45
CA ALA A 46 5.55 6.07 -0.34
C ALA A 46 5.80 4.83 0.54
N PRO A 47 5.73 4.94 1.87
CA PRO A 47 5.98 3.82 2.80
C PRO A 47 4.79 2.84 2.88
N TRP A 48 4.07 2.65 1.78
CA TRP A 48 2.93 1.76 1.62
C TRP A 48 2.86 1.22 0.18
N LEU A 49 2.10 0.14 -0.02
CA LEU A 49 1.87 -0.43 -1.35
C LEU A 49 0.46 -0.12 -1.82
N THR A 50 0.31 0.19 -3.11
CA THR A 50 -1.00 0.40 -3.73
C THR A 50 -1.17 -0.51 -4.94
N PHE A 51 -2.29 -1.23 -4.98
CA PHE A 51 -2.73 -2.04 -6.11
C PHE A 51 -3.97 -1.41 -6.73
N GLN A 52 -3.89 -1.09 -8.01
CA GLN A 52 -5.03 -0.58 -8.76
C GLN A 52 -6.00 -1.71 -9.10
N GLY A 53 -7.28 -1.47 -8.89
CA GLY A 53 -8.32 -2.45 -9.15
C GLY A 53 -8.57 -2.67 -10.65
N ASN A 54 -8.76 -3.93 -11.04
CA ASN A 54 -9.26 -4.29 -12.38
C ASN A 54 -10.78 -4.02 -12.50
N ALA A 55 -11.39 -4.45 -13.61
CA ALA A 55 -12.83 -4.55 -13.68
C ALA A 55 -13.37 -5.57 -12.66
N GLY A 56 -14.46 -5.23 -11.97
CA GLY A 56 -15.08 -6.10 -10.98
C GLY A 56 -16.10 -5.37 -10.12
N PRO A 57 -16.78 -6.07 -9.20
CA PRO A 57 -17.79 -5.48 -8.32
C PRO A 57 -17.23 -4.39 -7.39
N GLY A 58 -15.93 -4.42 -7.09
CA GLY A 58 -15.22 -3.44 -6.27
C GLY A 58 -14.72 -2.22 -7.02
N ARG A 59 -15.01 -2.08 -8.33
CA ARG A 59 -14.47 -0.99 -9.15
C ARG A 59 -14.86 0.37 -8.58
N GLY A 60 -13.85 1.24 -8.41
CA GLY A 60 -14.02 2.58 -7.85
C GLY A 60 -14.17 2.60 -6.33
N ARG A 61 -14.01 1.46 -5.65
CA ARG A 61 -13.98 1.36 -4.20
C ARG A 61 -12.56 1.19 -3.69
N ASN A 62 -12.29 1.78 -2.54
CA ASN A 62 -10.97 1.81 -1.93
C ASN A 62 -10.95 0.92 -0.67
N ILE A 63 -9.93 0.09 -0.51
CA ILE A 63 -9.71 -0.72 0.68
C ILE A 63 -8.35 -0.34 1.26
N VAL A 64 -8.33 -0.02 2.56
CA VAL A 64 -7.08 0.16 3.30
C VAL A 64 -6.85 -1.06 4.18
N LEU A 65 -5.73 -1.74 3.94
CA LEU A 65 -5.29 -2.92 4.67
C LEU A 65 -4.14 -2.51 5.60
N ILE A 66 -4.36 -2.60 6.90
CA ILE A 66 -3.39 -2.18 7.92
C ILE A 66 -2.67 -3.41 8.47
N SER A 67 -1.36 -3.53 8.22
CA SER A 67 -0.50 -4.58 8.78
C SER A 67 0.29 -4.05 9.98
N GLY A 68 0.71 -4.96 10.87
CA GLY A 68 1.38 -4.61 12.12
C GLY A 68 1.22 -5.69 13.18
N ASP A 69 1.34 -6.95 12.77
CA ASP A 69 1.34 -8.14 13.61
C ASP A 69 2.52 -9.01 13.20
N GLU A 70 3.45 -9.18 14.14
CA GLU A 70 4.69 -9.94 14.02
C GLU A 70 4.48 -11.45 14.14
N GLU A 71 3.45 -11.86 14.90
CA GLU A 71 3.19 -13.26 15.25
C GLU A 71 2.66 -14.07 14.05
N TYR A 72 1.81 -13.46 13.22
CA TYR A 72 1.20 -14.05 12.03
C TYR A 72 1.68 -13.42 10.72
N ARG A 73 2.77 -12.62 10.77
CA ARG A 73 3.45 -12.05 9.58
C ARG A 73 2.50 -11.26 8.68
N SER A 74 1.70 -10.39 9.29
CA SER A 74 0.70 -9.58 8.57
C SER A 74 1.27 -8.78 7.38
N GLU A 75 2.53 -8.35 7.45
CA GLU A 75 3.23 -7.63 6.39
C GLU A 75 3.48 -8.48 5.14
N GLU A 76 3.43 -9.80 5.24
CA GLU A 76 3.51 -10.72 4.10
C GLU A 76 2.12 -11.05 3.56
N ALA A 77 1.16 -11.28 4.46
CA ALA A 77 -0.20 -11.69 4.09
C ALA A 77 -1.01 -10.55 3.44
N MET A 78 -0.92 -9.33 3.96
CA MET A 78 -1.74 -8.20 3.51
C MET A 78 -1.45 -7.76 2.06
N PRO A 79 -0.20 -7.71 1.58
CA PRO A 79 0.10 -7.49 0.16
C PRO A 79 -0.55 -8.52 -0.77
N MET A 80 -0.48 -9.81 -0.42
CA MET A 80 -1.11 -10.87 -1.22
C MET A 80 -2.64 -10.72 -1.25
N LEU A 81 -3.26 -10.44 -0.10
CA LEU A 81 -4.69 -10.21 -0.03
C LEU A 81 -5.11 -8.97 -0.84
N GLY A 82 -4.40 -7.84 -0.68
CA GLY A 82 -4.66 -6.61 -1.42
C GLY A 82 -4.55 -6.82 -2.93
N GLN A 83 -3.52 -7.54 -3.40
CA GLN A 83 -3.38 -7.85 -4.82
C GLN A 83 -4.52 -8.75 -5.32
N LEU A 84 -4.92 -9.76 -4.54
CA LEU A 84 -6.03 -10.65 -4.90
C LEU A 84 -7.35 -9.87 -5.04
N LEU A 85 -7.65 -9.00 -4.07
CA LEU A 85 -8.84 -8.13 -4.08
C LEU A 85 -8.83 -7.18 -5.28
N ALA A 86 -7.68 -6.59 -5.59
CA ALA A 86 -7.55 -5.70 -6.74
C ALA A 86 -7.71 -6.42 -8.07
N VAL A 87 -7.01 -7.54 -8.27
CA VAL A 87 -6.98 -8.26 -9.54
C VAL A 87 -8.28 -9.01 -9.82
N ARG A 88 -8.87 -9.66 -8.80
CA ARG A 88 -10.03 -10.53 -8.98
C ARG A 88 -11.37 -9.84 -8.74
N HIS A 89 -11.39 -8.80 -7.91
CA HIS A 89 -12.64 -8.15 -7.50
C HIS A 89 -12.70 -6.66 -7.86
N GLY A 90 -11.60 -6.05 -8.31
CA GLY A 90 -11.58 -4.70 -8.85
C GLY A 90 -11.46 -3.58 -7.84
N PHE A 91 -11.14 -3.88 -6.57
CA PHE A 91 -10.92 -2.87 -5.54
C PHE A 91 -9.56 -2.18 -5.71
N ASN A 92 -9.50 -0.87 -5.49
CA ASN A 92 -8.22 -0.22 -5.23
C ASN A 92 -7.79 -0.59 -3.81
N CYS A 93 -6.61 -1.16 -3.64
CA CYS A 93 -6.14 -1.62 -2.33
C CYS A 93 -4.85 -0.90 -1.95
N THR A 94 -4.82 -0.28 -0.77
CA THR A 94 -3.59 0.26 -0.20
C THR A 94 -3.23 -0.51 1.07
N VAL A 95 -2.00 -1.01 1.12
CA VAL A 95 -1.47 -1.77 2.25
C VAL A 95 -0.51 -0.88 3.04
N LEU A 96 -0.85 -0.63 4.29
CA LEU A 96 -0.04 0.12 5.25
C LEU A 96 0.76 -0.84 6.12
N PHE A 97 1.95 -0.42 6.52
CA PHE A 97 2.88 -1.25 7.28
C PHE A 97 3.31 -0.55 8.56
N ALA A 98 3.67 -1.34 9.57
CA ALA A 98 4.54 -0.88 10.65
C ALA A 98 5.94 -0.60 10.08
N ILE A 99 6.41 0.63 10.26
CA ILE A 99 7.68 1.10 9.69
C ILE A 99 8.61 1.58 10.78
N ASN A 100 9.81 1.01 10.87
CA ASN A 100 10.83 1.49 11.78
C ASN A 100 11.25 2.91 11.37
N ARG A 101 11.10 3.90 12.26
CA ARG A 101 11.40 5.30 11.93
C ARG A 101 12.88 5.58 11.66
N ALA A 102 13.77 4.81 12.29
CA ALA A 102 15.21 5.01 12.16
C ALA A 102 15.75 4.43 10.84
N THR A 103 15.31 3.23 10.47
CA THR A 103 15.79 2.55 9.25
C THR A 103 14.92 2.85 8.03
N GLY A 104 13.64 3.14 8.23
CA GLY A 104 12.65 3.27 7.16
C GLY A 104 12.16 1.94 6.60
N GLU A 105 12.53 0.81 7.21
CA GLU A 105 12.17 -0.53 6.79
C GLU A 105 10.83 -0.97 7.38
N ILE A 106 10.17 -1.92 6.71
CA ILE A 106 9.02 -2.63 7.28
C ILE A 106 9.51 -3.46 8.46
N ASP A 107 8.95 -3.19 9.64
CA ASP A 107 9.27 -3.89 10.88
C ASP A 107 7.99 -4.11 11.68
N PRO A 108 7.45 -5.34 11.72
CA PRO A 108 6.22 -5.62 12.44
C PRO A 108 6.36 -5.47 13.96
N ASN A 109 7.58 -5.41 14.50
CA ASN A 109 7.82 -5.13 15.92
C ASN A 109 7.70 -3.64 16.26
N THR A 110 7.68 -2.75 15.25
CA THR A 110 7.42 -1.33 15.48
C THR A 110 5.96 -1.13 15.87
N THR A 111 5.70 -0.85 17.15
CA THR A 111 4.34 -0.75 17.70
C THR A 111 3.70 0.62 17.52
N ASP A 112 4.49 1.65 17.21
CA ASP A 112 4.12 3.06 17.37
C ASP A 112 4.19 3.85 16.06
N ASN A 113 4.29 3.20 14.90
CA ASN A 113 4.40 3.90 13.62
C ASN A 113 3.81 3.13 12.44
N ILE A 114 2.69 3.61 11.91
CA ILE A 114 2.09 3.15 10.66
C ILE A 114 1.80 4.38 9.78
N PRO A 115 2.76 4.80 8.92
CA PRO A 115 2.52 5.92 8.02
C PRO A 115 1.42 5.57 7.00
N GLY A 116 0.67 6.59 6.56
CA GLY A 116 -0.40 6.44 5.56
C GLY A 116 -1.80 6.25 6.14
N LEU A 117 -1.97 6.23 7.48
CA LEU A 117 -3.30 6.09 8.09
C LEU A 117 -4.31 7.18 7.67
N HIS A 118 -3.85 8.38 7.29
CA HIS A 118 -4.70 9.43 6.71
C HIS A 118 -5.49 8.98 5.46
N LEU A 119 -5.03 7.95 4.74
CA LEU A 119 -5.72 7.37 3.59
C LEU A 119 -7.04 6.67 3.95
N LEU A 120 -7.29 6.43 5.25
CA LEU A 120 -8.57 5.94 5.75
C LEU A 120 -9.73 6.90 5.45
N ALA A 121 -9.46 8.20 5.33
CA ALA A 121 -10.46 9.22 5.00
C ALA A 121 -11.23 8.89 3.71
N ASP A 122 -10.53 8.39 2.69
CA ASP A 122 -11.08 8.08 1.35
C ASP A 122 -11.32 6.59 1.10
N ALA A 123 -11.05 5.73 2.09
CA ALA A 123 -11.33 4.31 1.97
C ALA A 123 -12.86 4.08 1.77
N ASP A 124 -13.26 2.85 1.48
CA ASP A 124 -14.63 2.34 1.67
C ASP A 124 -14.66 1.24 2.74
N LEU A 125 -13.55 0.49 2.91
CA LEU A 125 -13.38 -0.56 3.92
C LEU A 125 -11.99 -0.46 4.59
N MET A 126 -11.95 -0.66 5.91
CA MET A 126 -10.72 -0.86 6.69
C MET A 126 -10.57 -2.34 7.02
N VAL A 127 -9.44 -2.93 6.64
CA VAL A 127 -9.04 -4.29 7.07
C VAL A 127 -7.89 -4.14 8.06
N VAL A 128 -8.09 -4.62 9.29
CA VAL A 128 -7.10 -4.50 10.37
C VAL A 128 -6.49 -5.86 10.67
N PHE A 129 -5.18 -5.97 10.49
CA PHE A 129 -4.38 -7.13 10.87
C PHE A 129 -3.17 -6.67 11.68
N THR A 130 -3.46 -6.15 12.86
CA THR A 130 -2.46 -5.60 13.79
C THR A 130 -2.61 -6.20 15.18
N ARG A 131 -1.57 -6.03 15.99
CA ARG A 131 -1.53 -6.46 17.38
C ARG A 131 -0.78 -5.45 18.24
N PHE A 132 -1.39 -5.04 19.35
CA PHE A 132 -0.78 -4.22 20.39
C PHE A 132 -0.11 -2.94 19.89
N ARG A 133 -0.70 -2.24 18.91
CA ARG A 133 -0.15 -0.97 18.43
C ARG A 133 -0.40 0.13 19.48
N ASP A 134 0.66 0.80 19.91
CA ASP A 134 0.62 2.01 20.74
C ASP A 134 0.89 3.22 19.84
N LEU A 135 -0.04 3.46 18.92
CA LEU A 135 0.13 4.52 17.94
C LEU A 135 0.01 5.90 18.60
N PRO A 136 0.80 6.89 18.18
CA PRO A 136 0.65 8.25 18.65
C PRO A 136 -0.70 8.85 18.26
N ASP A 137 -1.13 9.86 19.01
CA ASP A 137 -2.48 10.40 18.91
C ASP A 137 -2.83 10.92 17.50
N ASP A 138 -1.86 11.50 16.78
CA ASP A 138 -2.04 12.03 15.42
C ASP A 138 -2.33 10.92 14.38
N GLN A 139 -1.74 9.74 14.57
CA GLN A 139 -2.03 8.56 13.74
C GLN A 139 -3.38 7.94 14.12
N MET A 140 -3.70 7.89 15.41
CA MET A 140 -4.99 7.38 15.87
C MET A 140 -6.16 8.29 15.49
N ASP A 141 -5.96 9.60 15.35
CA ASP A 141 -7.02 10.52 14.88
C ASP A 141 -7.61 10.08 13.53
N ALA A 142 -6.82 9.48 12.64
CA ALA A 142 -7.32 8.96 11.37
C ALA A 142 -8.15 7.66 11.53
N VAL A 143 -7.79 6.81 12.49
CA VAL A 143 -8.56 5.59 12.83
C VAL A 143 -9.86 5.99 13.52
N ASP A 144 -9.79 6.92 14.45
CA ASP A 144 -10.93 7.50 15.19
C ASP A 144 -11.97 8.09 14.23
N ALA A 145 -11.54 8.98 13.33
CA ALA A 145 -12.40 9.57 12.32
C ALA A 145 -13.03 8.53 11.37
N TYR A 146 -12.29 7.47 11.03
CA TYR A 146 -12.84 6.37 10.24
C TYR A 146 -13.96 5.66 10.99
N LEU A 147 -13.73 5.31 12.26
CA LEU A 147 -14.71 4.58 13.07
C LEU A 147 -15.96 5.41 13.32
N ASP A 148 -15.79 6.69 13.61
CA ASP A 148 -16.90 7.64 13.81
C ASP A 148 -17.75 7.82 12.54
N SER A 149 -17.20 7.57 11.35
CA SER A 149 -17.97 7.59 10.09
C SER A 149 -18.94 6.42 9.92
N GLY A 150 -18.83 5.37 10.75
CA GLY A 150 -19.69 4.18 10.68
C GLY A 150 -19.42 3.26 9.49
N ARG A 151 -18.29 3.44 8.80
CA ARG A 151 -17.88 2.64 7.65
C ARG A 151 -17.38 1.25 8.07
N PRO A 152 -17.52 0.22 7.21
CA PRO A 152 -17.31 -1.16 7.61
C PRO A 152 -15.86 -1.47 7.98
N VAL A 153 -15.67 -2.35 8.96
CA VAL A 153 -14.37 -2.83 9.42
C VAL A 153 -14.32 -4.35 9.35
N VAL A 154 -13.20 -4.89 8.88
CA VAL A 154 -12.88 -6.31 8.95
C VAL A 154 -11.63 -6.50 9.80
N GLY A 155 -11.73 -7.29 10.86
CA GLY A 155 -10.60 -7.70 11.68
C GLY A 155 -10.10 -9.09 11.30
N ILE A 156 -8.79 -9.25 11.08
CA ILE A 156 -8.12 -10.56 10.97
C ILE A 156 -7.47 -10.87 12.32
N ARG A 157 -7.56 -12.12 12.79
CA ARG A 157 -6.94 -12.52 14.06
C ARG A 157 -5.45 -12.11 14.06
N PRO A 158 -4.93 -11.43 15.12
CA PRO A 158 -5.54 -11.23 16.44
C PRO A 158 -6.11 -9.81 16.70
N SER A 159 -6.63 -9.12 15.68
CA SER A 159 -7.12 -7.72 15.72
C SER A 159 -8.11 -7.32 16.83
N VAL A 160 -8.68 -8.25 17.60
CA VAL A 160 -9.38 -7.92 18.85
C VAL A 160 -8.47 -7.21 19.86
N VAL A 161 -7.14 -7.31 19.69
CA VAL A 161 -6.12 -6.56 20.42
C VAL A 161 -5.31 -5.61 19.54
N ALA A 162 -5.90 -5.14 18.43
CA ALA A 162 -5.23 -4.29 17.44
C ALA A 162 -4.45 -3.13 18.07
N PHE A 163 -5.06 -2.47 19.05
CA PHE A 163 -4.50 -1.31 19.73
C PHE A 163 -4.25 -1.58 21.21
N ARG A 164 -3.14 -1.04 21.71
CA ARG A 164 -2.77 -0.97 23.11
C ARG A 164 -2.21 0.42 23.40
N ASN A 165 -2.98 1.45 23.04
CA ASN A 165 -2.61 2.82 23.37
C ASN A 165 -2.42 2.96 24.87
N ARG A 166 -1.33 3.61 25.27
CA ARG A 166 -0.98 3.80 26.69
C ARG A 166 -1.95 4.73 27.42
N PRO A 167 -2.10 4.59 28.76
CA PRO A 167 -2.82 5.56 29.58
C PRO A 167 -2.31 6.99 29.32
N GLY A 168 -3.23 7.94 29.18
CA GLY A 168 -2.93 9.34 28.84
C GLY A 168 -2.98 9.67 27.34
N SER A 169 -3.02 8.67 26.45
CA SER A 169 -3.41 8.90 25.05
C SER A 169 -4.86 9.40 24.98
N ARG A 170 -5.16 10.36 24.09
CA ARG A 170 -6.53 10.77 23.78
C ARG A 170 -7.39 9.59 23.30
N HIS A 171 -6.74 8.59 22.71
CA HIS A 171 -7.35 7.41 22.11
C HIS A 171 -7.23 6.16 22.98
N PHE A 172 -6.91 6.32 24.28
CA PHE A 172 -6.89 5.21 25.24
C PHE A 172 -8.19 4.40 25.25
N ARG A 173 -9.33 5.01 24.88
CA ARG A 173 -10.62 4.32 24.75
C ARG A 173 -10.55 3.06 23.88
N TYR A 174 -9.74 3.07 22.82
CA TYR A 174 -9.58 1.93 21.90
C TYR A 174 -8.60 0.86 22.40
N SER A 175 -7.83 1.14 23.44
CA SER A 175 -6.85 0.22 23.98
C SER A 175 -7.50 -1.08 24.41
N SER A 176 -6.91 -2.21 24.02
CA SER A 176 -7.32 -3.55 24.47
C SER A 176 -7.11 -3.77 25.97
N ASP A 177 -6.48 -2.84 26.67
CA ASP A 177 -6.35 -2.81 28.13
C ASP A 177 -7.43 -1.93 28.80
N ASN A 178 -8.29 -1.24 28.03
CA ASN A 178 -9.38 -0.45 28.60
C ASN A 178 -10.45 -1.38 29.21
N ARG A 179 -10.70 -1.24 30.51
CA ARG A 179 -11.68 -2.04 31.28
C ARG A 179 -12.82 -1.21 31.85
N THR A 180 -12.91 0.06 31.48
CA THR A 180 -13.78 1.04 32.13
C THR A 180 -14.53 1.90 31.13
N GLY A 181 -15.67 2.46 31.57
CA GLY A 181 -16.49 3.36 30.78
C GLY A 181 -17.16 2.69 29.57
N ASP A 182 -17.74 3.51 28.69
CA ASP A 182 -18.58 3.06 27.58
C ASP A 182 -17.79 2.30 26.50
N PHE A 183 -16.46 2.43 26.50
CA PHE A 183 -15.56 1.73 25.59
C PHE A 183 -14.77 0.59 26.27
N ALA A 184 -15.28 0.05 27.38
CA ALA A 184 -14.69 -1.12 28.02
C ALA A 184 -14.55 -2.29 27.01
N GLY A 185 -13.40 -2.96 27.05
CA GLY A 185 -13.02 -3.97 26.06
C GLY A 185 -12.37 -3.41 24.80
N GLY A 186 -12.28 -2.09 24.67
CA GLY A 186 -11.52 -1.39 23.64
C GLY A 186 -12.07 -1.57 22.22
N PHE A 187 -11.21 -1.33 21.23
CA PHE A 187 -11.53 -1.54 19.81
C PHE A 187 -12.08 -2.94 19.53
N GLY A 188 -11.48 -3.99 20.12
CA GLY A 188 -11.93 -5.36 19.90
C GLY A 188 -13.40 -5.56 20.25
N GLN A 189 -13.81 -5.20 21.46
CA GLN A 189 -15.20 -5.43 21.87
C GLN A 189 -16.16 -4.52 21.12
N GLN A 190 -15.82 -3.23 21.02
CA GLN A 190 -16.77 -2.23 20.54
C GLN A 190 -16.90 -2.22 19.01
N VAL A 191 -15.86 -2.62 18.28
CA VAL A 191 -15.85 -2.63 16.81
C VAL A 191 -15.96 -4.05 16.26
N LEU A 192 -15.27 -5.03 16.85
CA LEU A 192 -15.24 -6.41 16.35
C LEU A 192 -16.14 -7.38 17.14
N GLY A 193 -16.77 -6.92 18.22
CA GLY A 193 -17.67 -7.73 19.05
C GLY A 193 -16.99 -8.67 20.05
N ALA A 194 -15.66 -8.63 20.21
CA ALA A 194 -14.93 -9.47 21.17
C ALA A 194 -13.64 -8.82 21.66
N THR A 195 -13.27 -9.03 22.94
CA THR A 195 -11.99 -8.56 23.50
C THR A 195 -11.13 -9.69 24.02
N TRP A 196 -9.87 -9.39 24.30
CA TRP A 196 -8.92 -10.35 24.86
C TRP A 196 -9.06 -10.44 26.36
N ILE A 197 -9.19 -11.67 26.84
CA ILE A 197 -9.35 -11.99 28.26
C ILE A 197 -8.00 -12.31 28.90
N SER A 198 -7.30 -13.31 28.36
CA SER A 198 -5.98 -13.74 28.83
C SER A 198 -5.27 -14.60 27.79
N HIS A 199 -3.96 -14.77 27.94
CA HIS A 199 -3.19 -15.77 27.20
C HIS A 199 -3.13 -17.07 28.02
N HIS A 200 -3.26 -18.23 27.36
CA HIS A 200 -3.02 -19.51 28.01
C HIS A 200 -1.53 -19.85 27.92
N GLY A 201 -0.89 -20.07 29.08
CA GLY A 201 0.55 -20.33 29.16
C GLY A 201 1.43 -19.11 28.87
N ALA A 202 2.74 -19.29 29.00
CA ALA A 202 3.74 -18.27 28.73
C ALA A 202 4.04 -18.15 27.22
N HIS A 203 3.64 -17.02 26.65
CA HIS A 203 3.86 -16.69 25.23
C HIS A 203 5.33 -16.88 24.82
N GLY A 204 5.55 -17.62 23.73
CA GLY A 204 6.88 -17.92 23.20
C GLY A 204 7.75 -18.87 24.04
N LYS A 205 7.23 -19.44 25.14
CA LYS A 205 8.01 -20.32 26.05
C LYS A 205 7.49 -21.74 26.15
N GLU A 206 6.17 -21.93 26.06
CA GLU A 206 5.52 -23.20 26.40
C GLU A 206 5.06 -24.02 25.19
N SER A 207 5.67 -23.79 24.02
CA SER A 207 5.50 -24.62 22.83
C SER A 207 6.70 -25.55 22.62
N THR A 208 6.47 -26.75 22.09
CA THR A 208 7.57 -27.62 21.63
C THR A 208 8.19 -27.02 20.37
N ARG A 209 9.40 -26.47 20.49
CA ARG A 209 10.29 -25.99 19.40
C ARG A 209 9.54 -25.35 18.21
N GLY A 210 9.11 -24.10 18.39
CA GLY A 210 8.89 -23.17 17.29
C GLY A 210 10.21 -22.56 16.83
#